data_AF-A0A9E4LGZ1-F1
#
_entry.id   AF-A0A9E4LGZ1-F1
#
_cell.length_a   1.000
_cell.length_b   1.000
_cell.length_c   1.000
_cell.angle_alpha   90.00
_cell.angle_beta   90.00
_cell.angle_gamma   90.00
#
_symmetry.space_group_name_H-M   'P 1'
#
loop_
_entity.id
_entity.type
_entity.pdbx_description
1 polymer ?
#
loop_
_entity_poly.entity_id
_entity_poly.type
_entity_poly.pdbx_seq_one_letter_code
_entity_poly.pdbx_strand_id
1 'polypeptide(L)'
;METFYLLIVVVLVGLAATDLVVGVSNDAVNFLDSAIGSKVATYKIIMIVAGAGIFIGATFSSGMMEIARKGIFNPQYFSFAEIMILFAAVMITDILLLDFFSTFGLPTSTIDQRDQRGRLRQRR
;
A
#
# COMPACT_ATOMS: atom_id res chain seq x y z
N MET A 1 -11.17 30.16 -6.38
CA MET A 1 -10.87 29.20 -5.30
C MET A 1 -11.48 27.83 -5.58
N GLU A 2 -12.77 27.71 -5.94
CA GLU A 2 -13.39 26.41 -6.27
C GLU A 2 -12.66 25.64 -7.39
N THR A 3 -12.33 26.28 -8.51
CA THR A 3 -11.64 25.62 -9.63
C THR A 3 -10.27 25.06 -9.24
N PHE A 4 -9.58 25.74 -8.31
CA PHE A 4 -8.29 25.30 -7.80
C PHE A 4 -8.43 24.05 -6.93
N TYR A 5 -9.42 24.01 -6.03
CA TYR A 5 -9.71 22.80 -5.24
C TYR A 5 -10.20 21.65 -6.09
N LEU A 6 -11.03 21.91 -7.10
CA LEU A 6 -11.49 20.89 -8.04
C LEU A 6 -10.32 20.27 -8.81
N LEU A 7 -9.35 21.08 -9.24
CA LEU A 7 -8.12 20.59 -9.87
C LEU A 7 -7.33 19.68 -8.93
N ILE A 8 -7.16 20.07 -7.66
CA ILE A 8 -6.48 19.21 -6.67
C ILE A 8 -7.23 17.90 -6.47
N VAL A 9 -8.57 17.92 -6.38
CA VAL A 9 -9.37 16.70 -6.22
C VAL A 9 -9.17 15.76 -7.41
N VAL A 10 -9.19 16.27 -8.64
CA VAL A 10 -8.95 15.45 -9.84
C VAL A 10 -7.56 14.80 -9.79
N VAL A 11 -6.54 15.57 -9.39
CA VAL A 11 -5.18 15.03 -9.21
C VAL A 11 -5.14 13.96 -8.13
N LEU A 12 -5.79 14.18 -6.98
CA LEU A 12 -5.85 13.22 -5.88
C LEU A 12 -6.53 11.92 -6.30
N VAL A 13 -7.59 11.97 -7.11
CA VAL A 13 -8.25 10.77 -7.64
C VAL A 13 -7.31 10.00 -8.57
N GLY A 14 -6.57 10.69 -9.43
CA GLY A 14 -5.57 10.05 -10.29
C GLY A 14 -4.43 9.41 -9.50
N LEU A 15 -3.93 10.10 -8.47
CA LEU A 15 -2.92 9.56 -7.56
C LEU A 15 -3.46 8.36 -6.77
N ALA A 16 -4.69 8.42 -6.26
CA ALA A 16 -5.32 7.31 -5.54
C ALA A 16 -5.43 6.05 -6.40
N ALA A 17 -5.76 6.20 -7.68
CA ALA A 17 -5.82 5.08 -8.61
C ALA A 17 -4.44 4.44 -8.82
N THR A 18 -3.39 5.27 -8.92
CA THR A 18 -2.01 4.80 -9.08
C THR A 18 -1.52 4.10 -7.82
N ASP A 19 -1.76 4.69 -6.66
CA ASP A 19 -1.41 4.15 -5.36
C ASP A 19 -2.07 2.78 -5.11
N LEU A 20 -3.37 2.67 -5.42
CA LEU A 20 -4.09 1.40 -5.32
C LEU A 20 -3.44 0.31 -6.17
N VAL A 21 -3.01 0.62 -7.40
CA VAL A 21 -2.36 -0.35 -8.28
C VAL A 21 -1.01 -0.80 -7.73
N VAL A 22 -0.17 0.14 -7.26
CA VAL A 22 1.15 -0.17 -6.69
C VAL A 22 1.02 -0.97 -5.38
N GLY A 23 0.15 -0.53 -4.47
CA GLY A 23 -0.10 -1.21 -3.20
C GLY A 23 -0.64 -2.63 -3.38
N VAL A 24 -1.66 -2.82 -4.22
CA VAL A 24 -2.22 -4.15 -4.52
C VAL A 24 -1.20 -5.06 -5.20
N SER A 25 -0.36 -4.51 -6.08
CA SER A 25 0.69 -5.28 -6.76
C SER A 25 1.77 -5.75 -5.78
N ASN A 26 2.17 -4.90 -4.83
CA ASN A 26 3.10 -5.28 -3.76
C ASN A 26 2.56 -6.43 -2.91
N ASP A 27 1.29 -6.37 -2.50
CA ASP A 27 0.66 -7.45 -1.75
C ASP A 27 0.51 -8.72 -2.58
N ALA A 28 0.21 -8.59 -3.88
CA ALA A 28 0.15 -9.73 -4.79
C ALA A 28 1.50 -10.45 -4.89
N VAL A 29 2.61 -9.72 -5.08
CA VAL A 29 3.95 -10.32 -5.13
C VAL A 29 4.27 -11.05 -3.83
N ASN A 30 3.99 -10.44 -2.68
CA ASN A 30 4.22 -11.05 -1.36
C ASN A 30 3.44 -12.37 -1.18
N PHE A 31 2.18 -12.43 -1.65
CA PHE A 31 1.39 -13.67 -1.61
C PHE A 31 1.85 -14.71 -2.62
N LEU A 32 2.21 -14.29 -3.83
CA LEU A 32 2.59 -15.19 -4.92
C LEU A 32 3.98 -15.81 -4.69
N ASP A 33 4.94 -15.07 -4.15
CA ASP A 33 6.31 -15.56 -3.93
C ASP A 33 6.35 -16.80 -3.04
N SER A 34 5.57 -16.80 -1.96
CA SER A 34 5.48 -17.93 -1.04
C SER A 34 4.74 -19.13 -1.65
N ALA A 35 3.67 -18.88 -2.42
CA ALA A 35 2.86 -19.94 -3.03
C ALA A 35 3.55 -20.60 -4.23
N ILE A 36 4.22 -19.81 -5.08
CA ILE A 36 4.97 -20.29 -6.25
C ILE A 36 6.23 -21.02 -5.78
N GLY A 37 6.98 -20.46 -4.82
CA GLY A 37 8.21 -21.05 -4.30
C GLY A 37 8.00 -22.40 -3.61
N SER A 38 6.85 -22.60 -2.95
CA SER A 38 6.49 -23.87 -2.29
C SER A 38 5.93 -24.94 -3.24
N LYS A 39 5.59 -24.60 -4.49
CA LYS A 39 4.95 -25.49 -5.47
C LYS A 39 3.70 -26.19 -4.94
N VAL A 40 2.93 -25.51 -4.08
CA VAL A 40 1.76 -26.07 -3.40
C VAL A 40 0.60 -26.42 -4.35
N ALA A 41 0.48 -25.68 -5.46
CA ALA A 41 -0.57 -25.87 -6.46
C ALA A 41 -0.11 -25.40 -7.85
N THR A 42 -0.90 -25.70 -8.89
CA THR A 42 -0.67 -25.20 -10.24
C THR A 42 -0.79 -23.68 -10.29
N TYR A 43 0.03 -23.01 -11.12
CA TYR A 43 0.03 -21.56 -11.30
C TYR A 43 -1.36 -20.94 -11.46
N LYS A 44 -2.25 -21.56 -12.25
CA LYS A 44 -3.64 -21.10 -12.44
C LYS A 44 -4.43 -21.01 -11.13
N ILE A 45 -4.28 -22.00 -10.25
CA ILE A 45 -5.01 -22.05 -8.97
C ILE A 45 -4.47 -20.95 -8.06
N ILE A 46 -3.13 -20.81 -7.99
CA ILE A 46 -2.47 -19.78 -7.19
C ILE A 46 -2.96 -18.39 -7.59
N MET A 47 -3.03 -18.08 -8.90
CA MET A 47 -3.49 -16.78 -9.40
C MET A 47 -4.96 -16.51 -9.07
N ILE A 48 -5.85 -17.51 -9.20
CA ILE A 48 -7.27 -17.34 -8.87
C ILE A 48 -7.46 -17.09 -7.37
N VAL A 49 -6.78 -17.87 -6.53
CA VAL A 49 -6.89 -17.74 -5.06
C VAL A 49 -6.29 -16.41 -4.59
N ALA A 50 -5.13 -16.02 -5.11
CA ALA A 50 -4.49 -14.75 -4.78
C ALA A 50 -5.38 -13.56 -5.18
N GLY A 51 -5.91 -13.56 -6.42
CA GLY A 51 -6.80 -12.50 -6.89
C GLY A 51 -8.09 -12.39 -6.08
N ALA A 52 -8.75 -13.52 -5.79
CA ALA A 52 -9.96 -13.54 -4.97
C ALA A 52 -9.66 -13.08 -3.53
N GLY A 53 -8.56 -13.55 -2.94
CA GLY A 53 -8.13 -13.18 -1.59
C GLY A 53 -7.86 -11.69 -1.45
N ILE A 54 -7.14 -11.08 -2.40
CA ILE A 54 -6.86 -9.64 -2.40
C ILE A 54 -8.14 -8.84 -2.62
N PHE A 55 -9.02 -9.25 -3.54
CA PHE A 55 -10.29 -8.55 -3.77
C PHE A 55 -11.19 -8.54 -2.53
N ILE A 56 -11.33 -9.70 -1.87
CA ILE A 56 -12.04 -9.82 -0.59
C ILE A 56 -11.32 -8.96 0.47
N GLY A 57 -10.00 -9.09 0.64
CA GLY A 57 -9.23 -8.31 1.59
C GLY A 57 -9.42 -6.79 1.43
N ALA A 58 -9.35 -6.29 0.20
CA ALA A 58 -9.53 -4.88 -0.13
C ALA A 58 -10.95 -4.39 0.21
N THR A 59 -12.00 -5.16 -0.11
CA THR A 59 -13.39 -4.77 0.19
C THR A 59 -13.75 -4.80 1.67
N PHE A 60 -13.13 -5.69 2.46
CA PHE A 60 -13.34 -5.79 3.91
C PHE A 60 -12.35 -4.97 4.76
N SER A 61 -11.45 -4.19 4.13
CA SER A 61 -10.34 -3.48 4.80
C SER A 61 -10.74 -2.25 5.64
N SER A 62 -12.03 -1.90 5.72
CA SER A 62 -12.53 -0.69 6.38
C SER A 62 -12.09 -0.56 7.84
N GLY A 63 -11.98 -1.66 8.57
CA GLY A 63 -11.50 -1.68 9.95
C GLY A 63 -10.05 -1.22 10.11
N MET A 64 -9.16 -1.54 9.16
CA MET A 64 -7.75 -1.11 9.20
C MET A 64 -7.63 0.39 8.95
N MET A 65 -8.43 0.92 8.02
CA MET A 65 -8.48 2.35 7.71
C MET A 65 -8.99 3.19 8.89
N GLU A 66 -9.94 2.66 9.68
CA GLU A 66 -10.43 3.31 10.88
C GLU A 66 -9.37 3.35 12.00
N ILE A 67 -8.61 2.26 12.17
CA ILE A 67 -7.49 2.20 13.13
C ILE A 67 -6.40 3.21 12.75
N ALA A 68 -6.03 3.28 11.47
CA ALA A 68 -5.03 4.24 10.98
C ALA A 68 -5.45 5.70 11.21
N ARG A 69 -6.75 6.01 11.11
CA ARG A 69 -7.26 7.38 11.27
C ARG A 69 -7.31 7.86 12.72
N LYS A 70 -7.73 6.99 13.65
CA LYS A 70 -8.06 7.37 15.04
C LYS A 70 -6.87 7.91 15.87
N GLY A 71 -5.63 7.74 15.42
CA GLY A 71 -4.43 8.20 16.14
C GLY A 71 -3.53 9.20 15.40
N ILE A 72 -3.72 9.39 14.08
CA ILE A 72 -2.74 10.11 13.23
C ILE A 72 -3.29 11.46 12.74
N PHE A 73 -4.60 11.58 12.53
CA PHE A 73 -5.17 12.73 11.85
C PHE A 73 -6.37 13.31 12.58
N ASN A 74 -6.23 14.57 13.04
CA ASN A 74 -7.29 15.35 13.67
C ASN A 74 -7.67 16.54 12.75
N PRO A 75 -8.63 16.37 11.82
CA PRO A 75 -8.93 17.38 10.80
C PRO A 75 -9.41 18.72 11.38
N GLN A 76 -9.93 18.72 12.62
CA GLN A 76 -10.41 19.91 13.31
C GLN A 76 -9.34 20.98 13.61
N TYR A 77 -8.05 20.65 13.51
CA TYR A 77 -6.95 21.61 13.72
C TYR A 77 -6.43 22.23 12.42
N PHE A 78 -6.95 21.84 11.26
CA PHE A 78 -6.48 22.31 9.96
C PHE A 78 -7.58 23.05 9.20
N SER A 79 -7.19 24.09 8.47
CA SER A 79 -8.04 24.71 7.47
C SER A 79 -8.21 23.80 6.27
N PHE A 80 -9.27 24.02 5.49
CA PHE A 80 -9.54 23.23 4.28
C PHE A 80 -8.37 23.24 3.29
N ALA A 81 -7.71 24.39 3.11
CA ALA A 81 -6.55 24.51 2.23
C ALA A 81 -5.36 23.66 2.72
N GLU A 82 -5.08 23.67 4.02
CA GLU A 82 -4.00 22.88 4.61
C GLU A 82 -4.26 21.38 4.49
N ILE A 83 -5.50 20.93 4.69
CA ILE A 83 -5.88 19.52 4.51
C ILE A 83 -5.65 19.07 3.06
N MET A 84 -6.05 19.88 2.08
CA MET A 84 -5.89 19.56 0.66
C MET A 84 -4.42 19.43 0.26
N ILE A 85 -3.57 20.33 0.75
CA ILE A 85 -2.13 20.29 0.48
C ILE A 85 -1.47 19.11 1.20
N LEU A 86 -1.87 18.83 2.45
CA LEU A 86 -1.32 17.71 3.23
C LEU A 86 -1.63 16.37 2.56
N PHE A 87 -2.88 16.13 2.13
CA PHE A 87 -3.22 14.90 1.42
C PHE A 87 -2.45 14.77 0.10
N ALA A 88 -2.29 15.85 -0.66
CA ALA A 88 -1.49 15.81 -1.88
C ALA A 88 -0.01 15.44 -1.58
N ALA A 89 0.60 16.07 -0.57
CA ALA A 89 1.99 15.81 -0.20
C ALA A 89 2.19 14.37 0.31
N VAL A 90 1.30 13.88 1.16
CA VAL A 90 1.38 12.51 1.72
C VAL A 90 1.21 11.48 0.61
N MET A 91 0.22 11.63 -0.27
CA MET A 91 -0.03 10.69 -1.37
C MET A 91 1.14 10.61 -2.35
N ILE A 92 1.74 11.75 -2.70
CA ILE A 92 2.93 11.76 -3.56
C ILE A 92 4.11 11.06 -2.86
N THR A 93 4.32 11.36 -1.58
CA THR A 93 5.41 10.76 -0.81
C THR A 93 5.24 9.24 -0.69
N ASP A 94 4.02 8.76 -0.50
CA ASP A 94 3.70 7.34 -0.38
C ASP A 94 4.03 6.57 -1.66
N ILE A 95 3.51 7.05 -2.81
CA ILE A 95 3.80 6.46 -4.12
C ILE A 95 5.30 6.42 -4.38
N LEU A 96 6.00 7.54 -4.13
CA LEU A 96 7.45 7.61 -4.35
C LEU A 96 8.21 6.65 -3.45
N LEU A 97 7.83 6.52 -2.18
CA LEU A 97 8.49 5.60 -1.25
C LEU A 97 8.20 4.15 -1.61
N LEU A 98 6.95 3.76 -1.84
CA LEU A 98 6.60 2.39 -2.18
C LEU A 98 7.20 1.96 -3.51
N ASP A 99 7.11 2.80 -4.55
CA ASP A 99 7.68 2.49 -5.86
C ASP A 99 9.20 2.38 -5.80
N PHE A 100 9.87 3.29 -5.09
CA PHE A 100 11.33 3.23 -4.90
C PHE A 100 11.73 1.95 -4.17
N PHE A 101 11.13 1.66 -3.01
CA PHE A 101 11.52 0.49 -2.22
C PHE A 101 11.23 -0.81 -2.95
N SER A 102 10.08 -0.92 -3.62
CA SER A 102 9.74 -2.08 -4.45
C SER A 102 10.69 -2.25 -5.63
N THR A 103 11.04 -1.16 -6.32
CA THR A 103 11.99 -1.19 -7.46
C THR A 103 13.38 -1.64 -7.03
N PHE A 104 13.86 -1.19 -5.87
CA PHE A 104 15.17 -1.55 -5.35
C PHE A 104 15.17 -2.83 -4.49
N GLY A 105 14.02 -3.50 -4.33
CA GLY A 105 13.88 -4.71 -3.51
C GLY A 105 14.22 -4.48 -2.03
N LEU A 106 14.05 -3.25 -1.55
CA LEU A 106 14.30 -2.89 -0.16
C LEU A 106 13.09 -3.28 0.71
N PRO A 107 13.29 -3.75 1.94
CA PRO A 107 12.19 -4.17 2.81
C PRO A 107 11.30 -2.97 3.15
N THR A 108 10.02 -3.06 2.78
CA THR A 108 9.01 -2.01 2.95
C THR A 108 8.39 -2.00 4.35
N SER A 109 8.64 -3.02 5.18
CA SER A 109 8.11 -3.09 6.54
C SER A 109 9.13 -3.59 7.57
N THR A 110 8.90 -3.20 8.83
CA THR A 110 9.72 -3.58 10.00
C THR A 110 9.69 -5.09 10.28
N ILE A 111 8.61 -5.78 9.88
CA ILE A 111 8.51 -7.25 9.98
C ILE A 111 9.45 -7.90 8.97
N ASP A 112 9.46 -7.39 7.74
CA ASP A 112 10.30 -7.89 6.67
C ASP A 112 11.79 -7.72 7.00
N GLN A 113 12.15 -6.58 7.59
CA GLN A 113 13.51 -6.34 8.12
C GLN A 113 13.91 -7.32 9.24
N ARG A 114 12.98 -7.70 10.12
CA ARG A 114 13.25 -8.68 11.18
C ARG A 114 13.41 -10.09 10.62
N ASP A 115 12.60 -10.48 9.63
CA ASP A 115 12.72 -11.79 9.00
C ASP A 115 14.04 -11.93 8.23
N GLN A 116 14.46 -10.91 7.47
CA GLN A 116 15.77 -10.92 6.82
C GLN A 116 16.93 -11.03 7.83
N ARG A 117 16.87 -10.33 8.96
CA ARG A 117 17.86 -10.46 10.04
C ARG A 117 17.83 -11.83 10.71
N GLY A 118 16.67 -12.45 10.85
CA GLY A 118 16.50 -13.82 11.36
C GLY A 118 17.13 -14.86 10.43
N ARG A 119 16.87 -14.77 9.12
CA ARG A 119 17.44 -15.65 8.09
C ARG A 119 18.96 -15.51 7.97
N LEU A 120 19.51 -14.30 8.13
CA LEU A 120 20.96 -14.07 8.17
C LEU A 120 21.64 -14.66 9.41
N ARG A 121 20.92 -14.77 10.54
CA ARG A 121 21.44 -15.42 11.76
C ARG A 121 21.40 -16.94 11.69
N GLN A 122 20.44 -17.54 10.97
CA GLN A 122 20.39 -18.99 10.77
C GLN A 122 21.37 -19.51 9.71
N ARG A 123 21.94 -18.62 8.90
CA ARG A 123 22.98 -18.95 7.90
C ARG A 123 24.41 -18.82 8.40
N ARG A 124 24.61 -18.54 9.70
CA ARG A 124 25.91 -18.58 10.40
C ARG A 124 25.89 -19.70 11.41
#